data_AF-A0AAN4YXX1-F1
#
_entry.id   AF-A0AAN4YXX1-F1
#
_cell.length_a   1.000
_cell.length_b   1.000
_cell.length_c   1.000
_cell.angle_alpha   90.00
_cell.angle_beta   90.00
_cell.angle_gamma   90.00
#
_symmetry.space_group_name_H-M   'P 1'
#
loop_
_entity.id
_entity.type
_entity.pdbx_description
1 polymer ?
#
loop_
_entity_poly.entity_id
_entity_poly.type
_entity_poly.pdbx_seq_one_letter_code
_entity_poly.pdbx_strand_id
1 'polypeptide(L)'
;MWPWFIIHKELMGIEWRLIDDDTYEQVIVRKDKHPGLQGCFYTFPELDEFSTKDLYRPHPTLADHWTYVGRADDIIVFSTGEKLNPVTIEGAVMGHPAVFSAQVVGSKQFHAALIIEPIQYPKSEEEKQHFLDDV
;
A
#
# COMPACT_ATOMS: atom_id res chain seq x y z
N MET A 1 3.70 -5.76 -18.07
CA MET A 1 3.32 -4.33 -18.09
C MET A 1 4.38 -3.57 -17.28
N TRP A 2 4.75 -2.35 -17.65
CA TRP A 2 5.82 -1.56 -16.99
C TRP A 2 5.27 -0.83 -15.75
N PRO A 3 5.70 -1.17 -14.50
CA PRO A 3 5.07 -0.67 -13.27
C PRO A 3 5.78 0.56 -12.67
N TRP A 4 6.63 1.25 -13.43
CA TRP A 4 7.47 2.34 -12.93
C TRP A 4 6.96 3.70 -13.35
N PHE A 5 6.85 4.60 -12.38
CA PHE A 5 6.44 5.99 -12.53
C PHE A 5 7.66 6.89 -12.47
N ILE A 6 7.70 7.92 -13.33
CA ILE A 6 8.72 8.97 -13.25
C ILE A 6 8.20 10.03 -12.29
N ILE A 7 8.84 10.14 -11.13
CA ILE A 7 8.47 11.09 -10.07
C ILE A 7 9.63 12.06 -9.87
N HIS A 8 9.50 13.24 -10.45
CA HIS A 8 10.52 14.30 -10.35
C HIS A 8 10.49 14.96 -8.97
N LYS A 9 11.40 14.52 -8.09
CA LYS A 9 11.44 14.97 -6.70
C LYS A 9 11.56 16.48 -6.54
N GLU A 10 12.38 17.13 -7.36
CA GLU A 10 12.64 18.56 -7.25
C GLU A 10 11.42 19.39 -7.64
N LEU A 11 10.72 19.01 -8.70
CA LEU A 11 9.55 19.74 -9.18
C LEU A 11 8.39 19.67 -8.17
N MET A 12 8.20 18.49 -7.58
CA MET A 12 7.13 18.20 -6.64
C MET A 12 7.47 18.59 -5.19
N GLY A 13 8.74 18.91 -4.90
CA GLY A 13 9.24 19.08 -3.54
C GLY A 13 9.10 17.80 -2.71
N ILE A 14 9.40 16.64 -3.30
CA ILE A 14 9.35 15.35 -2.63
C ILE A 14 10.68 15.05 -1.93
N GLU A 15 10.58 14.65 -0.69
CA GLU A 15 11.62 14.02 0.10
C GLU A 15 11.26 12.54 0.29
N TRP A 16 12.13 11.65 -0.20
CA TRP A 16 11.98 10.21 -0.04
C TRP A 16 12.55 9.79 1.32
N ARG A 17 11.68 9.49 2.28
CA ARG A 17 12.10 9.11 3.64
C ARG A 17 12.11 7.60 3.78
N LEU A 18 13.25 7.03 4.13
CA LEU A 18 13.39 5.59 4.29
C LEU A 18 12.52 5.11 5.47
N ILE A 19 11.67 4.12 5.22
CA ILE A 19 10.82 3.49 6.24
C ILE A 19 11.37 2.12 6.63
N ASP A 20 11.79 1.32 5.64
CA ASP A 20 12.27 -0.04 5.84
C ASP A 20 13.04 -0.53 4.60
N ASP A 21 14.16 -1.24 4.78
CA ASP A 21 15.06 -1.76 3.74
C ASP A 21 15.26 -0.82 2.52
N ASP A 22 14.45 -0.98 1.47
CA ASP A 22 14.47 -0.19 0.23
C ASP A 22 13.10 0.45 -0.08
N THR A 23 12.27 0.62 0.94
CA THR A 23 10.92 1.19 0.88
C THR A 23 10.90 2.58 1.49
N TYR A 24 10.50 3.56 0.70
CA TYR A 24 10.51 4.97 1.05
C TYR A 24 9.10 5.53 1.07
N GLU A 25 8.79 6.35 2.06
CA GLU A 25 7.59 7.19 2.05
C GLU A 25 7.83 8.42 1.17
N GLN A 26 6.82 8.77 0.37
CA GLN A 26 6.75 10.06 -0.30
C GLN A 26 6.30 11.14 0.68
N VAL A 27 7.20 12.05 1.05
CA VAL A 27 6.84 13.24 1.83
C VAL A 27 6.97 14.48 0.97
N ILE A 28 5.94 15.30 0.90
CA ILE A 28 5.97 16.57 0.18
C ILE A 28 6.40 17.65 1.17
N VAL A 29 7.53 18.31 0.92
CA VAL A 29 8.09 19.38 1.74
C VAL A 29 7.86 20.72 1.05
N ARG A 30 7.28 21.68 1.76
CA ARG A 30 6.92 23.00 1.24
C ARG A 30 8.16 23.73 0.74
N LYS A 31 8.14 24.13 -0.52
CA LYS A 31 9.25 24.88 -1.13
C LYS A 31 9.15 26.39 -0.90
N ASP A 32 7.92 26.94 -0.88
CA ASP A 32 7.67 28.37 -0.72
C ASP A 32 6.30 28.62 -0.05
N LYS A 33 6.08 29.86 0.42
CA LYS A 33 4.78 30.34 0.89
C LYS A 33 3.70 30.24 -0.20
N HIS A 34 4.08 30.36 -1.47
CA HIS A 34 3.22 30.09 -2.62
C HIS A 34 3.57 28.71 -3.22
N PRO A 35 2.86 27.65 -2.82
CA PRO A 35 3.28 26.26 -3.04
C PRO A 35 3.23 25.78 -4.49
N GLY A 36 2.65 26.54 -5.42
CA GLY A 36 2.64 26.24 -6.85
C GLY A 36 1.97 24.90 -7.16
N LEU A 37 2.75 23.90 -7.58
CA LEU A 37 2.25 22.55 -7.90
C LEU A 37 1.98 21.69 -6.66
N GLN A 38 2.38 22.12 -5.46
CA GLN A 38 2.19 21.37 -4.22
C GLN A 38 0.77 21.59 -3.66
N GLY A 39 -0.21 21.00 -4.34
CA GLY A 39 -1.65 21.16 -4.07
C GLY A 39 -2.06 20.95 -2.61
N CYS A 40 -1.41 20.02 -1.92
CA CYS A 40 -1.66 19.71 -0.51
C CYS A 40 -1.57 20.94 0.39
N PHE A 41 -0.71 21.90 0.08
CA PHE A 41 -0.48 23.09 0.89
C PHE A 41 -1.48 24.22 0.66
N TYR A 42 -2.37 24.11 -0.34
CA TYR A 42 -3.56 24.97 -0.42
C TYR A 42 -4.67 24.45 0.48
N THR A 43 -4.76 23.12 0.64
CA THR A 43 -5.73 22.47 1.53
C THR A 43 -5.29 22.54 2.99
N PHE A 44 -3.98 22.39 3.25
CA PHE A 44 -3.36 22.44 4.57
C PHE A 44 -2.32 23.57 4.63
N PRO A 45 -2.76 24.84 4.67
CA PRO A 45 -1.87 26.00 4.60
C PRO A 45 -0.90 26.12 5.78
N GLU A 46 -1.20 25.49 6.90
CA GLU A 46 -0.40 25.48 8.13
C GLU A 46 0.73 24.46 8.13
N LEU A 47 0.71 23.48 7.22
CA LEU A 47 1.73 22.44 7.16
C LEU A 47 2.93 22.89 6.34
N ASP A 48 4.13 22.63 6.84
CA ASP A 48 5.38 22.74 6.07
C ASP A 48 5.78 21.42 5.41
N GLU A 49 5.21 20.31 5.88
CA GLU A 49 5.43 18.98 5.34
C GLU A 49 4.11 18.22 5.29
N PHE A 50 3.88 17.47 4.21
CA PHE A 50 2.73 16.61 4.03
C PHE A 50 3.19 15.18 3.80
N SER A 51 2.95 14.33 4.80
CA SER A 51 3.19 12.90 4.78
C SER A 51 2.04 12.23 4.02
N THR A 52 2.28 11.79 2.77
CA THR A 52 1.22 11.18 1.96
C THR A 52 0.85 9.80 2.47
N LYS A 53 1.74 9.18 3.25
CA LYS A 53 1.73 7.77 3.66
C LYS A 53 1.88 6.78 2.52
N ASP A 54 2.15 7.23 1.30
CA ASP A 54 2.36 6.33 0.17
C ASP A 54 3.81 5.86 0.13
N LEU A 55 3.99 4.55 -0.02
CA LEU A 55 5.28 3.85 0.00
C LEU A 55 5.71 3.46 -1.41
N TYR A 56 6.99 3.63 -1.69
CA TYR A 56 7.59 3.39 -2.99
C TYR A 56 8.94 2.67 -2.89
N ARG A 57 9.31 1.95 -3.95
CA ARG A 57 10.65 1.39 -4.16
C ARG A 57 11.32 2.05 -5.37
N PRO A 58 12.61 2.40 -5.29
CA PRO A 58 13.34 2.96 -6.41
C PRO A 58 13.62 1.88 -7.46
N HIS A 59 13.73 2.30 -8.73
CA HIS A 59 14.23 1.42 -9.78
C HIS A 59 15.72 1.12 -9.53
N PRO A 60 16.18 -0.14 -9.70
CA PRO A 60 17.57 -0.52 -9.39
C PRO A 60 18.65 0.27 -10.14
N THR A 61 18.32 0.81 -11.31
CA THR A 61 19.28 1.48 -12.21
C THR A 61 18.81 2.81 -12.81
N LEU A 62 17.54 3.19 -12.67
CA LEU A 62 16.99 4.38 -13.35
C LEU A 62 16.63 5.43 -12.30
N ALA A 63 17.25 6.60 -12.40
CA ALA A 63 16.95 7.71 -11.49
C ALA A 63 15.50 8.18 -11.68
N ASP A 64 14.89 8.66 -10.58
CA ASP A 64 13.51 9.16 -10.51
C ASP A 64 12.42 8.16 -10.94
N HIS A 65 12.75 6.89 -11.16
CA HIS A 65 11.78 5.83 -11.43
C HIS A 65 11.42 5.11 -10.15
N TRP A 66 10.13 5.08 -9.84
CA TRP A 66 9.60 4.53 -8.59
C TRP A 66 8.43 3.61 -8.88
N THR A 67 8.30 2.53 -8.11
CA THR A 67 7.12 1.67 -8.15
C THR A 67 6.38 1.77 -6.82
N TYR A 68 5.06 1.85 -6.90
CA TYR A 68 4.20 1.95 -5.72
C TYR A 68 4.14 0.60 -4.99
N VAL A 69 4.29 0.65 -3.67
CA VAL A 69 4.31 -0.54 -2.80
C VAL A 69 3.01 -0.68 -2.01
N GLY A 70 2.38 0.44 -1.63
CA GLY A 70 1.21 0.45 -0.76
C GLY A 70 1.18 1.71 0.10
N ARG A 71 0.31 1.75 1.11
CA ARG A 71 0.32 2.81 2.11
C ARG A 71 0.87 2.34 3.44
N ALA A 72 1.53 3.25 4.15
CA ALA A 72 2.12 3.02 5.46
C ALA A 72 1.05 2.81 6.55
N ASP A 73 -0.12 3.42 6.41
CA ASP A 73 -1.26 3.25 7.31
C ASP A 73 -2.06 1.97 7.06
N ASP A 74 -1.87 1.32 5.90
CA ASP A 74 -2.45 0.01 5.60
C ASP A 74 -1.61 -1.16 6.15
N ILE A 75 -0.40 -0.91 6.67
CA ILE A 75 0.46 -1.98 7.22
C ILE A 75 -0.15 -2.53 8.51
N ILE A 76 -0.44 -3.82 8.52
CA ILE A 76 -0.88 -4.55 9.70
C ILE A 76 0.36 -4.94 10.51
N VAL A 77 0.39 -4.56 11.79
CA VAL A 77 1.44 -4.95 12.72
C VAL A 77 0.87 -5.99 13.69
N PHE A 78 1.47 -7.18 13.71
CA PHE A 78 1.09 -8.26 14.63
C PHE A 78 1.63 -8.02 16.04
N SER A 79 1.12 -8.76 17.02
CA SER A 79 1.61 -8.67 18.41
C SER A 79 3.08 -9.10 18.57
N THR A 80 3.62 -9.83 17.60
CA THR A 80 5.04 -10.20 17.46
C THR A 80 5.92 -9.03 17.01
N GLY A 81 5.32 -7.95 16.50
CA GLY A 81 6.03 -6.84 15.85
C GLY A 81 6.28 -7.06 14.35
N GLU A 82 5.91 -8.21 13.80
CA GLU A 82 5.97 -8.47 12.36
C GLU A 82 5.02 -7.53 11.62
N LYS A 83 5.50 -6.96 10.52
CA LYS A 83 4.76 -6.05 9.65
C LYS A 83 4.31 -6.80 8.40
N LEU A 84 3.03 -6.71 8.08
CA LEU A 84 2.44 -7.32 6.90
C LEU A 84 1.71 -6.26 6.09
N ASN A 85 2.07 -6.17 4.80
CA ASN A 85 1.35 -5.35 3.85
C ASN A 85 0.17 -6.19 3.30
N PRO A 86 -1.07 -5.88 3.67
CA PRO A 86 -2.23 -6.70 3.30
C PRO A 86 -2.49 -6.67 1.79
N VAL A 87 -2.14 -5.57 1.12
CA VAL A 87 -2.43 -5.32 -0.31
C VAL A 87 -1.89 -6.43 -1.21
N THR A 88 -0.72 -6.98 -0.90
CA THR A 88 -0.13 -8.05 -1.74
C THR A 88 -0.91 -9.36 -1.60
N ILE A 89 -1.33 -9.71 -0.38
CA ILE A 89 -2.08 -10.95 -0.11
C ILE A 89 -3.51 -10.81 -0.63
N GLU A 90 -4.17 -9.69 -0.33
CA GLU A 90 -5.50 -9.38 -0.84
C GLU A 90 -5.51 -9.39 -2.37
N GLY A 91 -4.54 -8.73 -3.01
CA GLY A 91 -4.40 -8.69 -4.45
C GLY A 91 -4.15 -10.06 -5.09
N ALA A 92 -3.35 -10.91 -4.45
CA ALA A 92 -3.11 -12.28 -4.91
C ALA A 92 -4.40 -13.12 -4.87
N VAL A 93 -5.14 -13.05 -3.76
CA VAL A 93 -6.38 -13.82 -3.57
C VAL A 93 -7.51 -13.29 -4.46
N MET A 94 -7.63 -11.97 -4.62
CA MET A 94 -8.57 -11.35 -5.58
C MET A 94 -8.24 -11.68 -7.04
N GLY A 95 -7.04 -12.19 -7.34
CA GLY A 95 -6.70 -12.70 -8.67
C GLY A 95 -7.41 -14.02 -9.02
N HIS A 96 -7.97 -14.73 -8.04
CA HIS A 96 -8.66 -16.00 -8.25
C HIS A 96 -10.08 -15.77 -8.82
N PRO A 97 -10.50 -16.49 -9.88
CA PRO A 97 -11.78 -16.24 -10.57
C PRO A 97 -13.02 -16.53 -9.72
N ALA A 98 -12.90 -17.25 -8.61
CA ALA A 98 -14.01 -17.53 -7.69
C ALA A 98 -14.16 -16.48 -6.57
N VAL A 99 -13.21 -15.53 -6.45
CA VAL A 99 -13.17 -14.52 -5.39
C VAL A 99 -13.70 -13.19 -5.92
N PHE A 100 -14.64 -12.59 -5.18
CA PHE A 100 -15.12 -11.24 -5.45
C PHE A 100 -14.28 -10.18 -4.72
N SER A 101 -13.95 -10.43 -3.46
CA SER A 101 -13.15 -9.54 -2.63
C SER A 101 -12.38 -10.33 -1.55
N ALA A 102 -11.26 -9.82 -1.10
CA ALA A 102 -10.50 -10.38 0.01
C ALA A 102 -9.95 -9.26 0.90
N GLN A 103 -10.00 -9.46 2.22
CA GLN A 103 -9.50 -8.50 3.19
C GLN A 103 -8.68 -9.21 4.28
N VAL A 104 -7.44 -8.77 4.48
CA VAL A 104 -6.60 -9.26 5.57
C VAL A 104 -6.94 -8.50 6.84
N VAL A 105 -7.05 -9.24 7.94
CA VAL A 105 -7.30 -8.73 9.29
C VAL A 105 -6.30 -9.32 10.27
N GLY A 106 -6.30 -8.84 11.51
CA GLY A 106 -5.42 -9.36 12.58
C GLY A 106 -4.42 -8.35 13.14
N SER A 107 -4.68 -7.05 13.00
CA SER A 107 -3.87 -6.03 13.68
C SER A 107 -3.80 -6.28 15.18
N LYS A 108 -2.58 -6.27 15.74
CA LYS A 108 -2.26 -6.60 17.14
C LYS A 108 -2.64 -8.03 17.57
N GLN A 109 -2.95 -8.92 16.63
CA GLN A 109 -3.14 -10.34 16.88
C GLN A 109 -1.84 -11.11 16.62
N PHE A 110 -1.78 -12.36 17.08
CA PHE A 110 -0.61 -13.22 16.89
C PHE A 110 -0.52 -13.78 15.46
N HIS A 111 -1.66 -13.90 14.78
CA HIS A 111 -1.72 -14.36 13.39
C HIS A 111 -2.59 -13.44 12.54
N ALA A 112 -2.27 -13.35 11.26
CA ALA A 112 -3.15 -12.82 10.24
C ALA A 112 -4.37 -13.72 10.07
N ALA A 113 -5.50 -13.14 9.69
CA ALA A 113 -6.62 -13.88 9.12
C ALA A 113 -7.07 -13.20 7.83
N LEU A 114 -7.72 -13.95 6.95
CA LEU A 114 -8.23 -13.45 5.68
C LEU A 114 -9.74 -13.66 5.64
N ILE A 115 -10.48 -12.59 5.33
CA ILE A 115 -11.90 -12.64 5.03
C ILE A 115 -12.02 -12.66 3.52
N ILE A 116 -12.68 -13.69 2.99
CA ILE A 116 -12.89 -13.86 1.54
C ILE A 116 -14.38 -13.75 1.26
N GLU A 117 -14.72 -12.89 0.31
CA GLU A 117 -16.05 -12.82 -0.29
C GLU A 117 -16.06 -13.62 -1.60
N PRO A 118 -16.74 -14.77 -1.66
CA PRO A 118 -16.84 -15.57 -2.88
C PRO A 118 -17.85 -14.94 -3.87
N ILE A 119 -17.63 -15.13 -5.17
CA ILE A 119 -18.61 -14.75 -6.20
C ILE A 119 -19.89 -15.57 -6.05
N GLN A 120 -19.74 -16.85 -5.72
CA GLN A 120 -20.85 -17.75 -5.43
C GLN A 120 -20.64 -18.38 -4.06
N TYR A 121 -21.56 -18.08 -3.14
CA TYR A 121 -21.50 -18.59 -1.78
C TYR A 121 -21.68 -20.11 -1.75
N PRO A 122 -20.77 -20.85 -1.08
CA PRO A 122 -20.92 -22.27 -0.84
C PRO A 122 -22.22 -22.57 -0.09
N LYS A 123 -22.89 -23.66 -0.46
CA LYS A 123 -24.18 -24.07 0.13
C LYS A 123 -24.03 -25.12 1.23
N SER A 124 -22.87 -25.75 1.33
CA SER A 124 -22.53 -26.72 2.38
C SER A 124 -21.12 -26.48 2.92
N GLU A 125 -20.79 -27.10 4.07
CA GLU A 125 -19.44 -27.03 4.62
C GLU A 125 -18.42 -27.76 3.72
N GLU A 126 -18.82 -28.81 3.00
CA GLU A 126 -17.95 -29.48 2.03
C GLU A 126 -17.62 -28.58 0.84
N GLU A 127 -18.62 -27.87 0.29
CA GLU A 127 -18.39 -26.88 -0.78
C GLU A 127 -17.51 -25.73 -0.30
N LYS A 128 -17.68 -25.31 0.96
CA LYS A 128 -16.87 -24.26 1.57
C LYS A 128 -15.42 -24.70 1.76
N GLN A 129 -15.18 -25.93 2.23
CA GLN A 129 -13.83 -26.46 2.37
C GLN A 129 -13.16 -26.60 1.00
N HIS A 130 -13.88 -27.13 0.01
CA HIS A 130 -13.37 -27.21 -1.36
C HIS A 130 -13.02 -25.82 -1.93
N PHE A 131 -13.84 -24.79 -1.67
CA PHE A 131 -13.53 -23.42 -2.06
C PHE A 131 -12.25 -22.92 -1.39
N LEU A 132 -12.05 -23.18 -0.10
CA LEU A 132 -10.86 -22.76 0.63
C LEU A 132 -9.59 -23.52 0.21
N ASP A 133 -9.71 -24.76 -0.26
CA ASP A 133 -8.59 -25.56 -0.75
C ASP A 133 -8.17 -25.19 -2.20
N ASP A 134 -9.09 -24.58 -2.96
CA ASP A 134 -8.90 -24.14 -4.35
C ASP A 134 -8.26 -22.75 -4.46
N VAL A 135 -8.62 -21.84 -3.55
CA VAL A 135 -8.16 -20.44 -3.47
C VAL A 135 -6.79 -20.34 -2.78
#